data_AF-A0A553N988-F1
#
_entry.id   AF-A0A553N988-F1
#
_cell.length_a   1.000
_cell.length_b   1.000
_cell.length_c   1.000
_cell.angle_alpha   90.00
_cell.angle_beta   90.00
_cell.angle_gamma   90.00
#
_symmetry.space_group_name_H-M   'P 1'
#
loop_
_entity.id
_entity.type
_entity.pdbx_description
1 polymer ?
#
loop_
_entity_poly.entity_id
_entity_poly.type
_entity_poly.pdbx_seq_one_letter_code
_entity_poly.pdbx_strand_id
1 'polypeptide(L)'
;MLEEMIVLAQLQMFPEELRASNGGRGLSGSFRLLELSPFLDPEGLIRAQGRLSQAQVGYDQKFPVVLHPRHPLTKLIVQDNHHRHHHPRVNHGLGLLRQEYWVL
;
A
#
# COMPACT_ATOMS: atom_id res chain seq x y z
N MET A 1 9.66 -1.54 -12.87
CA MET A 1 8.51 -2.12 -13.60
C MET A 1 7.22 -2.09 -12.76
N LEU A 2 6.98 -2.99 -11.79
CA LEU A 2 5.71 -2.97 -11.02
C LEU A 2 5.64 -1.81 -10.00
N GLU A 3 6.69 -1.60 -9.21
CA GLU A 3 6.73 -0.53 -8.20
C GLU A 3 6.56 0.85 -8.84
N GLU A 4 7.21 1.11 -9.97
CA GLU A 4 7.02 2.34 -10.76
C GLU A 4 5.56 2.54 -11.18
N MET A 5 4.86 1.47 -11.61
CA MET A 5 3.44 1.56 -11.92
C MET A 5 2.60 1.86 -10.68
N ILE A 6 3.01 1.37 -9.50
CA ILE A 6 2.34 1.68 -8.24
C ILE A 6 2.58 3.14 -7.85
N VAL A 7 3.80 3.66 -7.99
CA VAL A 7 4.09 5.09 -7.77
C VAL A 7 3.22 5.96 -8.68
N LEU A 8 3.12 5.62 -9.98
CA LEU A 8 2.25 6.34 -10.92
C LEU A 8 0.77 6.25 -10.52
N ALA A 9 0.31 5.10 -10.04
CA ALA A 9 -1.05 4.93 -9.53
C ALA A 9 -1.28 5.78 -8.27
N GLN A 10 -0.32 5.83 -7.36
CA GLN A 10 -0.38 6.64 -6.14
C GLN A 10 -0.37 8.14 -6.47
N LEU A 11 0.39 8.59 -7.46
CA LEU A 11 0.35 9.98 -7.96
C LEU A 11 -1.03 10.37 -8.49
N GLN A 12 -1.76 9.45 -9.11
CA GLN A 12 -3.12 9.70 -9.60
C GLN A 12 -4.16 9.69 -8.50
N MET A 13 -3.97 8.86 -7.46
CA MET A 13 -4.99 8.60 -6.44
C MET A 13 -4.77 9.32 -5.11
N PHE A 14 -3.54 9.75 -4.83
CA PHE A 14 -3.10 10.45 -3.62
C PHE A 14 -2.26 11.70 -3.96
N PRO A 15 -2.75 12.60 -4.83
CA PRO A 15 -1.95 13.73 -5.32
C PRO A 15 -1.62 14.75 -4.23
N GLU A 16 -2.45 14.89 -3.20
CA GLU A 16 -2.25 15.86 -2.12
C GLU A 16 -1.23 15.36 -1.10
N GLU A 17 -1.34 14.08 -0.77
CA GLU A 17 -0.45 13.36 0.13
C GLU A 17 1.00 13.44 -0.36
N LEU A 18 1.23 13.14 -1.64
CA LEU A 18 2.56 13.16 -2.23
C LEU A 18 3.14 14.59 -2.32
N ARG A 19 2.28 15.60 -2.54
CA ARG A 19 2.72 17.01 -2.51
C ARG A 19 3.12 17.47 -1.12
N ALA A 20 2.40 17.03 -0.08
CA ALA A 20 2.69 17.41 1.31
C ALA A 20 4.03 16.85 1.81
N SER A 21 4.42 15.64 1.36
CA SER A 21 5.69 14.99 1.70
C SER A 21 6.93 15.81 1.33
N ASN A 22 6.88 16.56 0.23
CA ASN A 22 8.02 17.37 -0.23
C ASN A 22 8.30 18.61 0.64
N GLY A 23 7.39 18.96 1.56
CA GLY A 23 7.51 20.15 2.42
C GLY A 23 7.94 19.87 3.85
N GLY A 24 8.33 18.63 4.19
CA GLY A 24 8.64 18.23 5.58
C GLY A 24 7.44 18.18 6.52
N ARG A 25 6.22 18.30 5.97
CA ARG A 25 4.97 18.05 6.69
C ARG A 25 4.59 16.59 6.45
N GLY A 26 4.06 15.91 7.48
CA GLY A 26 3.53 14.55 7.33
C GLY A 26 2.49 14.48 6.22
N LEU A 27 2.29 13.29 5.63
CA LEU A 27 1.31 13.10 4.55
C LEU A 27 -0.06 13.64 5.00
N SER A 28 -0.65 14.52 4.21
CA SER A 28 -2.03 15.01 4.40
C SER A 28 -2.94 14.29 3.41
N GLY A 29 -4.02 13.68 3.88
CA GLY A 29 -4.85 12.87 3.02
C GLY A 29 -6.20 12.48 3.60
N SER A 30 -6.90 11.59 2.92
CA SER A 30 -8.17 11.06 3.41
C SER A 30 -8.01 10.47 4.82
N PHE A 31 -9.03 10.62 5.67
CA PHE A 31 -9.00 10.11 7.05
C PHE A 31 -8.57 8.63 7.12
N ARG A 32 -9.09 7.78 6.21
CA ARG A 32 -8.73 6.35 6.13
C ARG A 32 -7.24 6.09 5.85
N LEU A 33 -6.59 6.95 5.06
CA LEU A 33 -5.17 6.80 4.80
C LEU A 33 -4.35 7.24 6.02
N LEU A 34 -4.74 8.35 6.67
CA LEU A 34 -4.05 8.87 7.86
C LEU A 34 -4.13 7.92 9.06
N GLU A 35 -5.21 7.14 9.19
CA GLU A 35 -5.33 6.07 10.19
C GLU A 35 -4.23 5.01 10.10
N LEU A 36 -3.59 4.88 8.93
CA LEU A 36 -2.50 3.95 8.69
C LEU A 36 -1.11 4.53 9.00
N SER A 37 -1.03 5.75 9.55
CA SER A 37 0.24 6.47 9.79
C SER A 37 1.18 6.34 8.58
N PRO A 38 0.73 6.83 7.41
CA PRO A 38 1.39 6.56 6.15
C PRO A 38 2.72 7.31 6.08
N PHE A 39 3.69 6.74 5.36
CA PHE A 39 4.98 7.39 5.08
C PHE A 39 5.45 7.08 3.66
N LEU A 40 6.36 7.91 3.15
CA LEU A 40 7.03 7.68 1.87
C LEU A 40 8.33 6.92 2.12
N ASP A 41 8.53 5.80 1.42
CA ASP A 41 9.78 5.06 1.46
C ASP A 41 10.84 5.67 0.52
N PRO A 42 12.11 5.19 0.57
CA PRO A 42 13.16 5.66 -0.33
C PRO A 42 12.86 5.46 -1.82
N GLU A 43 12.01 4.50 -2.17
CA GLU A 43 11.58 4.18 -3.52
C GLU A 43 10.42 5.07 -4.01
N GLY A 44 9.87 5.94 -3.15
CA GLY A 44 8.78 6.87 -3.47
C GLY A 44 7.39 6.25 -3.38
N LEU A 45 7.24 5.10 -2.72
CA LEU A 45 5.97 4.45 -2.46
C LEU A 45 5.36 4.94 -1.15
N ILE A 46 4.06 5.21 -1.16
CA ILE A 46 3.29 5.40 0.07
C ILE A 46 3.09 4.05 0.74
N ARG A 47 3.59 3.90 1.97
CA ARG A 47 3.47 2.71 2.80
C ARG A 47 2.72 3.01 4.08
N ALA A 48 2.04 2.00 4.61
CA ALA A 48 1.34 2.07 5.89
C ALA A 48 2.29 1.68 7.04
N GLN A 49 2.28 2.43 8.14
CA GLN A 49 2.95 2.01 9.36
C GLN A 49 1.99 1.22 10.26
N GLY A 50 2.26 -0.08 10.41
CA GLY A 50 1.41 -0.98 11.17
C GLY A 50 1.91 -1.35 12.57
N ARG A 51 1.09 -2.14 13.27
CA ARG A 51 1.44 -2.79 14.56
C ARG A 51 2.63 -3.75 14.46
N LEU A 52 2.97 -4.19 13.25
CA LEU A 52 4.08 -5.08 12.97
C LEU A 52 5.44 -4.36 12.88
N SER A 53 5.50 -3.05 13.10
CA SER A 53 6.76 -2.28 13.02
C SER A 53 7.90 -2.89 13.86
N GLN A 54 7.57 -3.49 15.01
CA GLN A 54 8.52 -4.15 15.92
C GLN A 54 8.63 -5.68 15.75
N ALA A 55 7.86 -6.29 14.84
CA ALA A 55 7.90 -7.73 14.61
C ALA A 55 9.19 -8.16 13.88
N GLN A 56 9.58 -9.43 14.00
CA GLN A 56 10.68 -9.99 13.20
C GLN A 56 10.15 -10.59 11.90
N VAL A 57 9.66 -9.73 11.01
CA VAL A 57 9.10 -10.08 9.69
C VAL A 57 9.73 -9.23 8.58
N GLY A 58 9.46 -9.56 7.32
CA GLY A 58 9.97 -8.82 6.16
C GLY A 58 9.49 -7.37 6.10
N TYR A 59 10.23 -6.51 5.39
CA TYR A 59 9.96 -5.06 5.33
C TYR A 59 8.56 -4.76 4.78
N ASP A 60 8.16 -5.36 3.67
CA ASP A 60 6.82 -5.15 3.09
C ASP A 60 5.71 -5.63 4.03
N GLN A 61 5.95 -6.68 4.80
CA GLN A 61 4.98 -7.17 5.78
C GLN A 61 4.86 -6.23 6.99
N LYS A 62 5.95 -5.55 7.36
CA LYS A 62 5.90 -4.48 8.39
C LYS A 62 5.21 -3.23 7.86
N PHE A 63 5.50 -2.89 6.61
CA PHE A 63 5.17 -1.63 5.98
C PHE A 63 4.56 -1.85 4.60
N PRO A 64 3.31 -2.37 4.52
CA PRO A 64 2.72 -2.71 3.24
C PRO A 64 2.47 -1.46 2.40
N VAL A 65 2.62 -1.62 1.08
CA VAL A 65 2.39 -0.55 0.11
C VAL A 65 0.90 -0.25 0.02
N VAL A 66 0.53 1.03 0.11
CA VAL A 66 -0.86 1.43 0.10
C VAL A 66 -1.41 1.52 -1.32
N LEU A 67 -2.54 0.85 -1.56
CA LEU A 67 -3.23 0.81 -2.84
C LEU A 67 -4.62 1.44 -2.71
N HIS A 68 -4.99 2.27 -3.70
CA HIS A 68 -6.33 2.80 -3.77
C HIS A 68 -7.28 1.78 -4.42
N PRO A 69 -8.43 1.43 -3.83
CA PRO A 69 -9.32 0.36 -4.33
C PRO A 69 -9.90 0.62 -5.72
N ARG A 70 -10.02 1.89 -6.12
CA ARG A 70 -10.59 2.29 -7.42
C ARG A 70 -9.60 2.24 -8.58
N HIS A 71 -8.30 2.16 -8.33
CA HIS A 71 -7.33 2.16 -9.41
C HIS A 71 -7.28 0.78 -10.08
N PRO A 72 -7.31 0.66 -11.43
CA PRO A 72 -7.33 -0.62 -12.12
C PRO A 72 -6.15 -1.55 -11.75
N LEU A 73 -4.96 -0.98 -11.51
CA LEU A 73 -3.79 -1.73 -11.05
C LEU A 73 -4.05 -2.51 -9.76
N THR A 74 -4.79 -1.93 -8.81
CA THR A 74 -5.15 -2.59 -7.54
C THR A 74 -5.96 -3.85 -7.80
N LYS A 75 -6.91 -3.81 -8.75
CA LYS A 75 -7.68 -4.98 -9.16
C LYS A 75 -6.79 -6.07 -9.74
N LEU A 76 -5.82 -5.69 -10.58
CA LEU A 76 -4.86 -6.63 -11.16
C LEU A 76 -3.99 -7.28 -10.08
N ILE A 77 -3.47 -6.50 -9.12
CA ILE A 77 -2.68 -7.01 -8.00
C ILE A 77 -3.49 -8.01 -7.16
N VAL A 78 -4.75 -7.67 -6.83
CA VAL A 78 -5.64 -8.55 -6.06
C VAL A 78 -5.94 -9.84 -6.84
N GLN A 79 -6.22 -9.73 -8.14
CA GLN A 79 -6.45 -10.89 -8.99
C GLN A 79 -5.22 -11.78 -9.06
N ASP A 80 -4.04 -11.20 -9.27
CA ASP A 80 -2.79 -11.94 -9.34
C ASP A 80 -2.50 -12.66 -8.01
N ASN A 81 -2.65 -11.97 -6.87
CA ASN A 81 -2.57 -12.58 -5.55
C ASN A 81 -3.55 -13.76 -5.36
N HIS A 82 -4.78 -13.65 -5.88
CA HIS A 82 -5.76 -14.74 -5.82
C HIS A 82 -5.35 -15.96 -6.67
N HIS A 83 -4.80 -15.74 -7.87
CA HIS A 83 -4.37 -16.83 -8.75
C HIS A 83 -3.06 -17.48 -8.28
N ARG A 84 -2.05 -16.68 -7.90
CA ARG A 84 -0.76 -17.15 -7.39
C ARG A 84 -0.91 -18.05 -6.16
N HIS A 85 -1.92 -17.82 -5.35
CA HIS A 85 -2.20 -18.59 -4.12
C HIS A 85 -3.33 -19.60 -4.28
N HIS A 86 -3.65 -20.01 -5.51
CA HIS A 86 -4.61 -21.08 -5.81
C HIS A 86 -6.02 -20.84 -5.25
N HIS A 87 -6.56 -19.65 -5.49
CA HIS A 87 -7.93 -19.28 -5.14
C HIS A 87 -8.23 -19.39 -3.63
N PRO A 88 -7.45 -18.70 -2.78
CA PRO A 88 -7.64 -18.79 -1.34
C PRO A 88 -9.02 -18.23 -0.95
N ARG A 89 -9.58 -18.76 0.15
CA ARG A 89 -10.75 -18.14 0.80
C ARG A 89 -10.44 -16.68 1.13
N VAL A 90 -11.47 -15.84 1.13
CA VAL A 90 -11.34 -14.37 1.26
C VAL A 90 -10.40 -13.94 2.40
N ASN A 91 -10.63 -14.40 3.63
CA ASN A 91 -9.80 -14.00 4.78
C ASN A 91 -8.33 -14.43 4.64
N HIS A 92 -8.09 -15.61 4.06
CA HIS A 92 -6.73 -16.09 3.80
C HIS A 92 -6.07 -15.27 2.69
N GLY A 93 -6.78 -15.02 1.59
CA GLY A 93 -6.31 -14.17 0.50
C GLY A 93 -6.01 -12.74 0.92
N LEU A 94 -6.83 -12.16 1.81
CA LEU A 94 -6.56 -10.86 2.42
C LEU A 94 -5.33 -10.87 3.33
N GLY A 95 -5.14 -11.95 4.10
CA GLY A 95 -3.95 -12.13 4.92
C GLY A 95 -2.67 -12.19 4.09
N LEU A 96 -2.71 -12.93 2.98
CA LEU A 96 -1.60 -13.03 2.01
C LEU A 96 -1.33 -11.69 1.33
N LEU A 97 -2.38 -11.01 0.84
CA LEU A 97 -2.25 -9.71 0.21
C LEU A 97 -1.61 -8.67 1.15
N ARG A 98 -2.01 -8.68 2.43
CA ARG A 98 -1.50 -7.78 3.48
C ARG A 98 -0.05 -8.01 3.88
N GLN A 99 0.60 -9.06 3.38
CA GLN A 99 2.04 -9.21 3.54
C GLN A 99 2.83 -8.23 2.67
N GLU A 100 2.20 -7.65 1.64
CA GLU A 100 2.87 -6.75 0.71
C GLU A 100 2.07 -5.46 0.48
N TYR A 101 0.73 -5.54 0.49
CA TYR A 101 -0.15 -4.47 0.06
C TYR A 101 -1.32 -4.21 1.02
N TRP A 102 -1.66 -2.94 1.19
CA TRP A 102 -2.83 -2.51 1.95
C TRP A 102 -3.82 -1.75 1.06
N VAL A 103 -5.00 -2.32 0.82
CA VAL A 103 -6.07 -1.67 0.07
C VAL A 103 -6.94 -0.82 1.01
N LEU A 104 -7.10 0.47 0.70
CA LEU A 104 -7.92 1.43 1.47
C LEU A 104 -9.44 1.26 1.32
#